data_AF-A0A851SNA9-F1
#
_entry.id   AF-A0A851SNA9-F1
#
_cell.length_a   1.000
_cell.length_b   1.000
_cell.length_c   1.000
_cell.angle_alpha   90.00
_cell.angle_beta   90.00
_cell.angle_gamma   90.00
#
_symmetry.space_group_name_H-M   'P 1'
#
loop_
_entity.id
_entity.type
_entity.pdbx_description
1 polymer ?
#
loop_
_entity_poly.entity_id
_entity_poly.type
_entity_poly.pdbx_seq_one_letter_code
_entity_poly.pdbx_strand_id
1 'polypeptide(L)'
;MRKTKSRTAFSKEQLQTLHQRFQSQKYLSPQQIRELAVALGLTYKQVKTWFQNRRMKLKRCQKHSLWSERAQCLTQSGFQTSTYLDVHPKFHQGYPITAAGNIQTMPAPCQHYGAGQ
;
A
#
# COMPACT_ATOMS: atom_id res chain seq x y z
N MET A 1 13.05 8.03 23.51
CA MET A 1 12.99 8.39 22.07
C MET A 1 13.49 7.23 21.21
N ARG A 2 12.65 6.64 20.35
CA ARG A 2 13.10 5.60 19.41
C ARG A 2 13.79 6.30 18.22
N LYS A 3 15.12 6.16 18.08
CA LYS A 3 15.87 6.67 16.92
C LYS A 3 15.30 6.08 15.64
N THR A 4 14.71 6.91 14.78
CA THR A 4 14.31 6.52 13.42
C THR A 4 15.56 6.07 12.67
N LYS A 5 15.64 4.80 12.27
CA LYS A 5 16.73 4.32 11.41
C LYS A 5 16.66 5.13 10.10
N SER A 6 17.68 5.95 9.83
CA SER A 6 17.83 6.64 8.55
C SER A 6 17.69 5.63 7.41
N ARG A 7 16.87 5.95 6.42
CA ARG A 7 16.62 5.05 5.29
C ARG A 7 17.93 4.91 4.50
N THR A 8 18.53 3.72 4.53
CA THR A 8 19.72 3.43 3.73
C THR A 8 19.30 3.19 2.29
N ALA A 9 19.85 3.98 1.36
CA ALA A 9 19.72 3.72 -0.08
C ALA A 9 20.73 2.67 -0.51
N PHE A 10 20.33 1.76 -1.41
CA PHE A 10 21.25 0.81 -2.05
C PHE A 10 21.95 1.48 -3.23
N SER A 11 23.21 1.12 -3.49
CA SER A 11 23.94 1.60 -4.66
C SER A 11 23.32 1.08 -5.97
N LYS A 12 23.65 1.73 -7.09
CA LYS A 12 23.17 1.32 -8.41
C LYS A 12 23.57 -0.13 -8.74
N GLU A 13 24.81 -0.50 -8.44
CA GLU A 13 25.34 -1.84 -8.66
C GLU A 13 24.62 -2.89 -7.80
N GLN A 14 24.38 -2.59 -6.51
CA GLN A 14 23.60 -3.46 -5.63
C GLN A 14 22.19 -3.69 -6.18
N LEU A 15 21.53 -2.63 -6.64
CA LEU A 15 20.19 -2.72 -7.23
C LEU A 15 20.19 -3.55 -8.52
N GLN A 16 21.20 -3.39 -9.38
CA GLN A 16 21.33 -4.15 -10.62
C GLN A 16 21.42 -5.65 -10.34
N THR A 17 22.31 -6.07 -9.43
CA THR A 17 22.45 -7.47 -9.06
C THR A 17 21.17 -8.03 -8.42
N LEU A 18 20.53 -7.27 -7.52
CA LEU A 18 19.25 -7.65 -6.92
C LEU A 18 18.15 -7.82 -8.00
N HIS A 19 18.09 -6.94 -8.98
CA HIS A 19 17.14 -7.03 -10.08
C HIS A 19 17.41 -8.23 -10.98
N GLN A 20 18.66 -8.47 -11.37
CA GLN A 20 19.02 -9.63 -12.20
C GLN A 20 18.69 -10.94 -11.49
N ARG A 21 19.07 -11.10 -10.21
CA ARG A 21 18.69 -12.30 -9.44
C ARG A 21 17.18 -12.46 -9.32
N PHE A 22 16.45 -11.37 -9.12
CA PHE A 22 14.99 -11.40 -9.08
C PHE A 22 14.35 -11.77 -10.44
N GLN A 23 14.96 -11.42 -11.56
CA GLN A 23 14.46 -11.83 -12.88
C GLN A 23 14.49 -13.35 -13.01
N SER A 24 15.60 -13.98 -12.64
CA SER A 24 15.76 -15.44 -12.65
C SER A 24 14.90 -16.15 -11.60
N GLN A 25 14.84 -15.63 -10.37
CA GLN A 25 14.17 -16.32 -9.26
C GLN A 25 13.42 -15.32 -8.36
N LYS A 26 12.08 -15.40 -8.34
CA LYS A 26 11.22 -14.47 -7.56
C LYS A 26 11.24 -14.73 -6.06
N TYR A 27 11.58 -15.95 -5.65
CA TYR A 27 11.57 -16.42 -4.26
C TYR A 27 12.90 -17.11 -3.96
N LEU A 28 13.70 -16.55 -3.05
CA LEU A 28 14.95 -17.15 -2.61
C LEU A 28 14.76 -17.95 -1.32
N SER A 29 15.49 -19.06 -1.18
CA SER A 29 15.60 -19.79 0.08
C SER A 29 16.36 -18.97 1.13
N PRO A 30 16.21 -19.27 2.44
CA PRO A 30 16.97 -18.58 3.48
C PRO A 30 18.49 -18.63 3.26
N GLN A 31 19.01 -19.74 2.75
CA GLN A 31 20.43 -19.89 2.43
C GLN A 31 20.85 -18.97 1.27
N GLN A 32 20.09 -18.95 0.18
CA GLN A 32 20.39 -18.09 -0.97
C GLN A 32 20.33 -16.59 -0.63
N ILE A 33 19.45 -16.19 0.30
CA ILE A 33 19.40 -14.80 0.79
C ILE A 33 20.67 -14.45 1.56
N ARG A 34 21.21 -15.37 2.38
CA ARG A 34 22.48 -15.15 3.09
C ARG A 34 23.64 -14.98 2.12
N GLU A 35 23.75 -15.85 1.14
CA GLU A 35 24.81 -15.79 0.12
C GLU A 35 24.77 -14.48 -0.67
N LEU A 36 23.58 -14.06 -1.10
CA LEU A 36 23.39 -12.81 -1.82
C LEU A 36 23.68 -11.58 -0.94
N ALA A 37 23.35 -11.66 0.35
CA ALA A 37 23.64 -10.59 1.30
C ALA A 37 25.15 -10.40 1.48
N VAL A 38 25.90 -11.49 1.65
CA VAL A 38 27.37 -11.46 1.72
C VAL A 38 27.97 -10.88 0.44
N ALA A 39 27.53 -11.35 -0.73
CA ALA A 39 28.04 -10.88 -2.01
C ALA A 39 27.82 -9.38 -2.26
N LEU A 40 26.78 -8.78 -1.69
CA LEU A 40 26.44 -7.36 -1.86
C LEU A 40 26.88 -6.46 -0.70
N GLY A 41 27.49 -7.03 0.35
CA GLY A 41 27.79 -6.29 1.58
C GLY A 41 26.54 -5.79 2.30
N LEU A 42 25.41 -6.50 2.16
CA LEU A 42 24.13 -6.18 2.77
C LEU A 42 23.80 -7.15 3.91
N THR A 43 22.83 -6.78 4.74
CA THR A 43 22.31 -7.71 5.75
C THR A 43 21.24 -8.63 5.16
N TYR A 44 21.12 -9.85 5.72
CA TYR A 44 20.05 -10.79 5.37
C TYR A 44 18.67 -10.13 5.38
N LYS A 45 18.39 -9.29 6.38
CA LYS A 45 17.11 -8.57 6.50
C LYS A 45 16.88 -7.60 5.35
N GLN A 46 17.89 -6.84 4.94
CA GLN A 46 17.78 -5.90 3.81
C GLN A 46 17.44 -6.63 2.51
N VAL A 47 18.14 -7.72 2.21
CA VAL A 47 17.85 -8.52 1.01
C VAL A 47 16.46 -9.17 1.10
N LYS A 48 16.10 -9.77 2.23
CA LYS A 48 14.76 -10.34 2.46
C LYS A 48 13.65 -9.30 2.25
N THR A 49 13.77 -8.12 2.86
CA THR A 49 12.79 -7.03 2.73
C THR A 49 12.73 -6.51 1.30
N TRP A 50 13.86 -6.38 0.61
CA TRP A 50 13.88 -5.96 -0.79
C TRP A 50 13.12 -6.95 -1.68
N PHE A 51 13.35 -8.27 -1.53
CA PHE A 51 12.62 -9.30 -2.28
C PHE A 51 11.12 -9.31 -1.97
N GLN A 52 10.73 -9.10 -0.71
CA GLN A 52 9.32 -8.93 -0.33
C GLN A 52 8.70 -7.72 -1.01
N ASN A 53 9.35 -6.56 -0.93
CA ASN A 53 8.88 -5.32 -1.55
C ASN A 53 8.77 -5.46 -3.07
N ARG A 54 9.74 -6.15 -3.70
CA ARG A 54 9.75 -6.38 -5.14
C ARG A 54 8.58 -7.25 -5.59
N ARG A 55 8.28 -8.33 -4.85
CA ARG A 55 7.08 -9.16 -5.11
C ARG A 55 5.78 -8.39 -4.89
N MET A 56 5.71 -7.57 -3.85
CA MET A 56 4.54 -6.72 -3.62
C MET A 56 4.31 -5.73 -4.75
N LYS A 57 5.39 -5.11 -5.26
CA LYS A 57 5.30 -4.24 -6.44
C LYS A 57 4.80 -5.00 -7.66
N LEU A 58 5.36 -6.19 -7.94
CA LEU A 58 4.90 -7.04 -9.05
C LEU A 58 3.40 -7.37 -8.95
N LYS A 59 2.94 -7.81 -7.77
CA LYS A 59 1.52 -8.10 -7.52
C LYS A 59 0.62 -6.87 -7.71
N ARG A 60 1.05 -5.70 -7.23
CA ARG A 60 0.32 -4.45 -7.43
C ARG A 60 0.26 -4.05 -8.89
N CYS A 61 1.34 -4.20 -9.65
CA CYS A 61 1.35 -3.91 -11.08
C CYS A 61 0.43 -4.86 -11.87
N GLN A 62 0.39 -6.15 -11.53
CA GLN A 62 -0.56 -7.09 -12.16
C GLN A 62 -2.02 -6.71 -11.87
N LYS A 63 -2.34 -6.37 -10.61
CA LYS A 63 -3.68 -5.90 -10.26
C LYS A 63 -3.99 -4.56 -10.94
N HIS A 64 -3.05 -3.61 -10.93
CA HIS A 64 -3.26 -2.31 -11.58
C HIS A 64 -3.39 -2.43 -13.10
N SER A 65 -2.72 -3.38 -13.76
CA SER A 65 -2.98 -3.68 -15.18
C SER A 65 -4.45 -4.03 -15.38
N LEU A 66 -5.02 -4.90 -14.54
CA LEU A 66 -6.44 -5.27 -14.61
C LEU A 66 -7.37 -4.08 -14.29
N TRP A 67 -6.98 -3.17 -13.40
CA TRP A 67 -7.76 -1.97 -13.09
C TRP A 67 -7.60 -0.86 -14.14
N SER A 68 -6.43 -0.73 -14.77
CA SER A 68 -6.16 0.15 -15.90
C SER A 68 -6.85 -0.34 -17.17
N GLU A 69 -6.91 -1.64 -17.42
CA GLU A 69 -7.64 -2.23 -18.55
C GLU A 69 -9.16 -2.01 -18.37
N ARG A 70 -9.67 -2.13 -17.13
CA ARG A 70 -11.05 -1.74 -16.78
C ARG A 70 -11.31 -0.24 -16.88
N ALA A 71 -10.29 0.61 -16.66
CA ALA A 71 -10.39 2.06 -16.80
C ALA A 71 -10.26 2.51 -18.27
N GLN A 72 -9.58 1.75 -19.12
CA GLN A 72 -9.37 2.08 -20.54
C GLN A 72 -10.63 1.85 -21.41
N CYS A 73 -11.61 1.06 -20.97
CA CYS A 73 -12.92 0.99 -21.65
C CYS A 73 -13.80 2.23 -21.40
N LEU A 74 -13.51 3.08 -20.40
CA LEU A 74 -14.35 4.24 -20.05
C LEU A 74 -13.89 5.55 -20.72
N THR A 75 -12.76 5.54 -21.43
CA THR A 75 -12.11 6.75 -21.96
C THR A 75 -12.46 7.04 -23.43
N GLN A 76 -13.45 6.36 -24.03
CA GLN A 76 -13.96 6.69 -25.38
C GLN A 76 -15.30 7.44 -25.39
N SER A 77 -15.95 7.66 -24.25
CA SER A 77 -17.11 8.54 -24.15
C SER A 77 -16.78 9.63 -23.14
N GLY A 78 -16.67 10.86 -23.62
CA GLY A 78 -16.24 11.99 -22.83
C GLY A 78 -17.10 12.24 -21.59
N PHE A 79 -16.54 13.09 -20.72
CA PHE A 79 -17.20 13.88 -19.69
C PHE A 79 -17.48 13.23 -18.31
N GLN A 80 -16.72 13.80 -17.38
CA GLN A 80 -17.03 14.19 -15.99
C GLN A 80 -16.89 13.17 -14.86
N THR A 81 -15.90 13.48 -14.03
CA THR A 81 -15.71 13.07 -12.65
C THR A 81 -16.90 13.47 -11.78
N SER A 82 -17.96 12.66 -11.69
CA SER A 82 -19.02 12.91 -10.70
C SER A 82 -19.93 11.70 -10.40
N THR A 83 -19.38 10.56 -10.02
CA THR A 83 -20.23 9.41 -9.60
C THR A 83 -19.70 8.59 -8.42
N TYR A 84 -18.61 8.96 -7.73
CA TYR A 84 -18.17 8.19 -6.56
C TYR A 84 -19.14 8.25 -5.37
N LEU A 85 -20.19 9.08 -5.41
CA LEU A 85 -21.20 9.14 -4.35
C LEU A 85 -22.53 8.42 -4.68
N ASP A 86 -22.70 7.76 -5.84
CA ASP A 86 -24.00 7.19 -6.21
C ASP A 86 -23.98 5.67 -6.45
N VAL A 87 -23.44 4.88 -5.52
CA VAL A 87 -23.77 3.45 -5.41
C VAL A 87 -23.75 3.00 -3.94
N HIS A 88 -24.60 3.58 -3.09
CA HIS A 88 -25.05 2.90 -1.86
C HIS A 88 -26.32 3.56 -1.25
N PRO A 89 -27.54 3.20 -1.71
CA PRO A 89 -28.77 3.87 -1.29
C PRO A 89 -29.36 3.37 0.05
N LYS A 90 -28.56 3.01 1.07
CA LYS A 90 -29.13 2.49 2.34
C LYS A 90 -28.61 3.04 3.68
N PHE A 91 -27.73 4.04 3.73
CA PHE A 91 -27.27 4.56 5.04
C PHE A 91 -27.03 6.07 5.14
N HIS A 92 -27.74 6.89 4.36
CA HIS A 92 -27.71 8.34 4.52
C HIS A 92 -29.05 8.86 5.06
N GLN A 93 -29.31 8.63 6.35
CA GLN A 93 -30.29 9.39 7.10
C GLN A 93 -29.57 10.03 8.28
N GLY A 94 -29.39 11.35 8.23
CA GLY A 94 -29.21 12.14 9.46
C GLY A 94 -28.09 13.18 9.55
N TYR A 95 -27.22 13.40 8.56
CA TYR A 95 -26.20 14.45 8.68
C TYR A 95 -26.31 15.50 7.57
N PRO A 96 -26.91 16.67 7.84
CA PRO A 96 -26.74 17.81 6.95
C PRO A 96 -25.27 18.27 7.04
N ILE A 97 -24.55 18.15 5.92
CA ILE A 97 -23.24 18.77 5.77
C ILE A 97 -23.50 20.25 5.48
N THR A 98 -23.50 21.07 6.52
CA THR A 98 -23.32 22.51 6.36
C THR A 98 -21.82 22.78 6.19
N ALA A 99 -21.47 23.25 5.00
CA ALA A 99 -20.15 23.75 4.68
C ALA A 99 -19.85 24.99 5.55
N ALA A 100 -18.98 24.86 6.55
CA ALA A 100 -18.04 25.87 7.01
C ALA A 100 -17.38 25.43 8.32
N GLY A 101 -16.05 25.43 8.34
CA GLY A 101 -15.29 25.81 9.54
C GLY A 101 -15.18 24.80 10.69
N ASN A 102 -13.92 24.51 11.02
CA ASN A 102 -13.43 24.30 12.38
C ASN A 102 -13.46 22.87 12.95
N ILE A 103 -12.27 22.44 13.37
CA ILE A 103 -11.98 21.16 14.01
C ILE A 103 -12.61 21.16 15.40
N GLN A 104 -13.51 20.22 15.69
CA GLN A 104 -13.90 19.88 17.06
C GLN A 104 -13.55 18.43 17.38
N THR A 105 -12.68 18.31 18.37
CA THR A 105 -12.25 17.12 19.09
C THR A 105 -13.46 16.26 19.49
N MET A 106 -13.51 15.02 19.01
CA MET A 106 -14.51 14.04 19.46
C MET A 106 -14.18 13.57 20.88
N PRO A 107 -15.10 13.67 21.86
CA PRO A 107 -14.96 12.93 23.10
C PRO A 107 -15.37 11.47 22.89
N ALA A 108 -14.63 10.56 23.50
CA ALA A 108 -14.90 9.12 23.46
C ALA A 108 -16.27 8.82 24.12
N PRO A 109 -17.13 7.95 23.52
CA PRO A 109 -18.31 7.49 24.23
C PRO A 109 -17.94 6.31 25.13
N CYS A 110 -17.89 6.61 26.43
CA CYS A 110 -17.95 5.64 27.52
C CYS A 110 -19.24 4.81 27.47
N GLN A 111 -19.14 3.58 27.97
CA GLN A 111 -20.18 2.57 28.00
C GLN A 111 -21.29 2.88 29.01
N HIS A 112 -22.54 2.56 28.69
CA HIS A 112 -23.51 1.93 29.61
C HIS A 112 -24.80 1.58 28.83
N TYR A 113 -25.22 0.32 28.77
CA TYR A 113 -26.62 -0.05 28.46
C TYR A 113 -27.24 -0.56 29.74
N GLY A 114 -28.20 0.20 30.27
CA GLY A 114 -28.99 -0.12 31.47
C GLY A 114 -30.48 -0.02 31.15
N ALA A 115 -31.22 -0.99 31.66
CA ALA A 115 -32.60 -1.38 31.39
C ALA A 115 -33.71 -0.40 31.83
N GLY A 116 -34.94 -0.72 31.41
CA GLY A 116 -36.22 -0.42 32.08
C GLY A 116 -37.01 0.72 31.43
N GLN A 117 -38.33 0.64 31.18
CA GLN A 117 -39.38 -0.31 31.58
C GLN A 117 -40.39 -0.49 30.45
#